data_AF-A0A6M0GFX8-F1
#
_entry.id   AF-A0A6M0GFX8-F1
#
_cell.length_a   1.000
_cell.length_b   1.000
_cell.length_c   1.000
_cell.angle_alpha   90.00
_cell.angle_beta   90.00
_cell.angle_gamma   90.00
#
_symmetry.space_group_name_H-M   'P 1'
#
loop_
_entity.id
_entity.type
_entity.pdbx_description
1 polymer ?
#
loop_
_entity_poly.entity_id
_entity_poly.type
_entity_poly.pdbx_seq_one_letter_code
_entity_poly.pdbx_strand_id
1 'polypeptide(L)'
;MMWSGTVDNIPQGWVVCDGDNGTPDLRDRFLLGAGGKKDTTHKKAGTPGGSKSVTLQEQNMPSHTHTANVTDPGHSHSIDRILHESSTDEDDDSLPVYRRNRESNISTENAKTGISVSLESTGGGQPFDIIPPYYALCFIMKL
;
A
#
# COMPACT_ATOMS: atom_id res chain seq x y z
N MET A 1 -3.45 -43.10 10.31
CA MET A 1 -4.25 -43.52 9.13
C MET A 1 -5.19 -42.37 8.78
N MET A 2 -5.45 -42.14 7.49
CA MET A 2 -6.49 -41.19 7.06
C MET A 2 -7.85 -41.90 7.02
N TRP A 3 -8.88 -41.28 7.58
CA TRP A 3 -10.23 -41.81 7.72
C TRP A 3 -11.24 -40.81 7.15
N SER A 4 -12.11 -41.28 6.26
CA SER A 4 -13.15 -40.46 5.60
C SER A 4 -14.53 -40.59 6.21
N GLY A 5 -14.73 -41.49 7.18
CA GLY A 5 -16.00 -41.65 7.90
C GLY A 5 -16.15 -40.64 9.03
N THR A 6 -17.29 -40.71 9.73
CA THR A 6 -17.54 -39.87 10.92
C THR A 6 -16.68 -40.31 12.10
N VAL A 7 -16.45 -39.37 13.03
CA VAL A 7 -15.72 -39.64 14.29
C VAL A 7 -16.47 -40.67 15.17
N ASP A 8 -17.80 -40.67 15.10
CA ASP A 8 -18.63 -41.62 15.88
C ASP A 8 -18.55 -43.07 15.39
N ASN A 9 -18.07 -43.30 14.16
CA ASN A 9 -18.01 -44.63 13.54
C ASN A 9 -16.56 -45.11 13.35
N ILE A 10 -15.64 -44.67 14.20
CA ILE A 10 -14.26 -45.12 14.16
C ILE A 10 -14.20 -46.61 14.54
N PRO A 11 -13.47 -47.45 13.77
CA PRO A 11 -13.37 -48.87 14.06
C PRO A 11 -12.84 -49.15 15.47
N GLN A 12 -13.35 -50.22 16.09
CA GLN A 12 -12.90 -50.64 17.42
C GLN A 12 -11.36 -50.82 17.45
N GLY A 13 -10.74 -50.31 18.51
CA GLY A 13 -9.28 -50.32 18.68
C GLY A 13 -8.55 -49.15 18.00
N TRP A 14 -9.28 -48.25 17.35
CA TRP A 14 -8.74 -46.99 16.82
C TRP A 14 -9.31 -45.80 17.58
N VAL A 15 -8.53 -44.73 17.62
CA VAL A 15 -8.88 -43.45 18.24
C VAL A 15 -8.48 -42.30 17.32
N VAL A 16 -9.13 -41.14 17.47
CA VAL A 16 -8.73 -39.92 16.76
C VAL A 16 -7.36 -39.47 17.25
N CYS A 17 -6.58 -38.91 16.35
CA CYS A 17 -5.36 -38.18 16.68
C CYS A 17 -5.71 -36.75 17.10
N ASP A 18 -6.23 -36.57 18.32
CA ASP A 18 -6.71 -35.30 18.88
C ASP A 18 -5.90 -34.81 20.10
N GLY A 19 -4.91 -35.57 20.54
CA GLY A 19 -4.10 -35.27 21.73
C GLY A 19 -4.47 -36.13 22.95
N ASP A 20 -5.63 -36.77 22.94
CA ASP A 20 -6.05 -37.66 24.02
C ASP A 20 -5.42 -39.05 23.87
N ASN A 21 -5.42 -39.84 24.94
CA ASN A 21 -4.87 -41.21 24.97
C ASN A 21 -3.40 -41.33 24.50
N GLY A 22 -2.61 -40.26 24.63
CA GLY A 22 -1.22 -40.21 24.18
C GLY A 22 -1.06 -40.10 22.65
N THR A 23 -2.15 -39.83 21.93
CA THR A 23 -2.10 -39.56 20.49
C THR A 23 -1.53 -38.17 20.20
N PRO A 24 -0.93 -37.93 19.01
CA PRO A 24 -0.62 -36.59 18.57
C PRO A 24 -1.91 -35.84 18.19
N ASP A 25 -2.00 -34.54 18.47
CA ASP A 25 -3.09 -33.71 17.93
C ASP A 25 -2.79 -33.32 16.47
N LEU A 26 -3.51 -33.93 15.54
CA LEU A 26 -3.38 -33.73 14.10
C LEU A 26 -4.57 -32.98 13.48
N ARG A 27 -5.50 -32.49 14.31
CA ARG A 27 -6.65 -31.70 13.83
C ARG A 27 -6.15 -30.38 13.25
N ASP A 28 -6.76 -29.94 12.15
CA ASP A 28 -6.44 -28.69 11.44
C ASP A 28 -4.96 -28.53 11.04
N ARG A 29 -4.24 -29.64 10.82
CA ARG A 29 -2.81 -29.63 10.54
C ARG A 29 -2.48 -30.29 9.22
N PHE A 30 -1.53 -29.68 8.52
CA PHE A 30 -0.85 -30.31 7.40
C PHE A 30 0.31 -31.16 7.90
N LEU A 31 0.43 -32.40 7.43
CA LEU A 31 1.51 -33.30 7.84
C LEU A 31 2.80 -32.99 7.07
N LEU A 32 3.86 -32.71 7.81
CA LEU A 32 5.22 -32.53 7.30
C LEU A 32 6.11 -33.69 7.79
N GLY A 33 6.92 -34.24 6.89
CA GLY A 33 7.88 -35.29 7.24
C GLY A 33 8.99 -34.77 8.16
N ALA A 34 9.13 -35.36 9.34
CA ALA A 34 10.18 -34.98 10.30
C ALA A 34 11.55 -35.59 9.95
N GLY A 35 12.63 -34.95 10.40
CA GLY A 35 13.97 -35.55 10.43
C GLY A 35 14.77 -35.49 9.12
N GLY A 36 14.39 -34.61 8.18
CA GLY A 36 15.19 -34.35 6.98
C GLY A 36 16.60 -33.85 7.31
N LYS A 37 17.65 -34.39 6.66
CA LYS A 37 19.06 -34.08 6.96
C LYS A 37 19.42 -32.59 6.89
N LYS A 38 18.68 -31.79 6.11
CA LYS A 38 18.91 -30.36 5.89
C LYS A 38 17.97 -29.43 6.66
N ASP A 39 16.91 -29.96 7.26
CA ASP A 39 15.93 -29.15 7.99
C ASP A 39 16.33 -29.13 9.47
N THR A 40 16.66 -27.97 10.02
CA THR A 40 16.99 -27.78 11.45
C THR A 40 15.77 -27.45 12.30
N THR A 41 14.67 -27.06 11.68
CA THR A 41 13.47 -26.55 12.35
C THR A 41 12.46 -27.67 12.61
N HIS A 42 12.31 -28.61 11.67
CA HIS A 42 11.36 -29.72 11.76
C HIS A 42 12.04 -31.08 12.01
N LYS A 43 13.14 -31.09 12.79
CA LYS A 43 13.92 -32.32 13.08
C LYS A 43 13.16 -33.31 13.96
N LYS A 44 12.32 -32.83 14.87
CA LYS A 44 11.61 -33.65 15.85
C LYS A 44 10.16 -33.85 15.41
N ALA A 45 9.72 -35.10 15.37
CA ALA A 45 8.32 -35.43 15.15
C ALA A 45 7.44 -34.81 16.25
N GLY A 46 6.28 -34.30 15.87
CA GLY A 46 5.32 -33.67 16.79
C GLY A 46 5.59 -32.19 17.08
N THR A 47 6.66 -31.58 16.54
CA THR A 47 6.85 -30.13 16.63
C THR A 47 5.83 -29.41 15.73
N PRO A 48 4.91 -28.60 16.28
CA PRO A 48 3.97 -27.83 15.47
C PRO A 48 4.64 -26.63 14.79
N GLY A 49 4.05 -26.15 13.70
CA GLY A 49 4.48 -24.95 13.00
C GLY A 49 3.48 -24.52 11.92
N GLY A 50 3.76 -23.40 11.26
CA GLY A 50 2.94 -22.85 10.17
C GLY A 50 1.83 -21.89 10.64
N SER A 51 1.04 -21.41 9.69
CA SER A 51 -0.09 -20.49 9.91
C SER A 51 -1.16 -20.72 8.85
N LYS A 52 -2.43 -20.41 9.18
CA LYS A 52 -3.56 -20.50 8.24
C LYS A 52 -3.65 -19.27 7.33
N SER A 53 -3.18 -18.13 7.82
CA SER A 53 -3.17 -16.85 7.13
C SER A 53 -1.85 -16.10 7.40
N VAL A 54 -1.56 -15.10 6.57
CA VAL A 54 -0.43 -14.18 6.79
C VAL A 54 -0.87 -12.75 6.53
N THR A 55 -0.30 -11.81 7.27
CA THR A 55 -0.45 -10.37 7.03
C THR A 55 0.83 -9.86 6.40
N LEU A 56 0.73 -9.20 5.25
CA LEU A 56 1.87 -8.56 4.61
C LEU A 56 2.32 -7.34 5.45
N GLN A 57 3.58 -7.32 5.85
CA GLN A 57 4.17 -6.19 6.57
C GLN A 57 5.03 -5.35 5.63
N GLU A 58 5.33 -4.11 6.02
CA GLU A 58 6.16 -3.19 5.22
C GLU A 58 7.52 -3.81 4.85
N GLN A 59 8.13 -4.52 5.79
CA GLN A 59 9.39 -5.25 5.58
C GLN A 59 9.33 -6.37 4.54
N ASN A 60 8.12 -6.82 4.15
CA ASN A 60 7.92 -7.83 3.13
C ASN A 60 7.68 -7.23 1.74
N MET A 61 7.56 -5.91 1.63
CA MET A 61 7.32 -5.23 0.35
C MET A 61 8.66 -4.95 -0.37
N PRO A 62 8.76 -5.24 -1.67
CA PRO A 62 9.89 -4.78 -2.46
C PRO A 62 10.01 -3.25 -2.47
N SER A 63 11.24 -2.76 -2.75
CA SER A 63 11.47 -1.34 -3.00
C SER A 63 10.57 -0.86 -4.14
N HIS A 64 9.83 0.21 -3.89
CA HIS A 64 8.92 0.83 -4.85
C HIS A 64 8.96 2.36 -4.69
N THR A 65 8.41 3.08 -5.68
CA THR A 65 8.33 4.53 -5.65
C THR A 65 6.93 5.00 -6.01
N HIS A 66 6.56 6.17 -5.52
CA HIS A 66 5.36 6.88 -5.91
C HIS A 66 5.77 8.11 -6.70
N THR A 67 5.24 8.27 -7.92
CA THR A 67 5.56 9.41 -8.78
C THR A 67 4.40 10.39 -8.79
N ALA A 68 4.66 11.61 -8.34
CA ALA A 68 3.79 12.74 -8.55
C ALA A 68 4.36 13.65 -9.64
N ASN A 69 3.63 13.81 -10.74
CA ASN A 69 4.01 14.72 -11.81
C ASN A 69 3.22 16.02 -11.65
N VAL A 70 3.93 17.13 -11.47
CA VAL A 70 3.35 18.47 -11.41
C VAL A 70 3.93 19.29 -12.54
N THR A 71 3.07 19.93 -13.33
CA THR A 71 3.49 20.88 -14.35
C THR A 71 2.77 22.19 -14.12
N ASP A 72 3.56 23.23 -13.82
CA ASP A 72 3.08 24.61 -13.76
C ASP A 72 3.92 25.45 -14.75
N PRO A 73 3.40 25.71 -15.96
CA PRO A 73 4.10 26.53 -16.93
C PRO A 73 4.23 28.00 -16.50
N GLY A 74 3.54 28.39 -15.42
CA GLY A 74 3.38 29.78 -15.02
C GLY A 74 2.46 30.55 -15.96
N HIS A 75 2.00 31.71 -15.52
CA HIS A 75 1.32 32.69 -16.38
C HIS A 75 1.59 34.12 -15.90
N SER A 76 1.33 35.09 -16.77
CA SER A 76 1.34 36.52 -16.46
C SER A 76 -0.03 37.15 -16.71
N HIS A 77 -0.25 38.33 -16.16
CA HIS A 77 -1.43 39.14 -16.41
C HIS A 77 -1.05 40.38 -17.22
N SER A 78 -1.98 40.91 -18.01
CA SER A 78 -1.79 42.19 -18.70
C SER A 78 -2.56 43.28 -17.98
N ILE A 79 -1.90 44.41 -17.73
CA ILE A 79 -2.51 45.60 -17.13
C ILE A 79 -2.32 46.80 -18.05
N ASP A 80 -3.30 47.70 -18.04
CA ASP A 80 -3.20 49.01 -18.69
C ASP A 80 -2.47 49.99 -17.77
N ARG A 81 -1.38 50.59 -18.25
CA ARG A 81 -0.71 51.70 -17.55
C ARG A 81 -1.05 53.01 -18.24
N ILE A 82 -1.67 53.91 -17.48
CA ILE A 82 -1.86 55.30 -17.93
C ILE A 82 -0.59 56.05 -17.54
N LEU A 83 0.20 56.48 -18.54
CA LEU A 83 1.32 57.37 -18.30
C LEU A 83 0.81 58.82 -18.27
N HIS A 84 1.33 59.57 -17.30
CA HIS A 84 1.09 60.99 -17.20
C HIS A 84 2.35 61.73 -17.63
N GLU A 85 2.33 62.27 -18.85
CA GLU A 85 3.46 63.04 -19.36
C GLU A 85 3.16 64.54 -19.21
N SER A 86 4.03 65.22 -18.47
CA SER A 86 4.01 66.67 -18.31
C SER A 86 5.02 67.24 -19.30
N SER A 87 4.53 67.79 -20.42
CA SER A 87 5.37 68.59 -21.32
C SER A 87 5.27 70.06 -20.91
N THR A 88 6.42 70.68 -20.66
CA THR A 88 6.54 72.14 -20.66
C THR A 88 7.01 72.53 -22.06
N ASP A 89 6.20 73.31 -22.78
CA ASP A 89 6.69 73.98 -23.97
C ASP A 89 7.67 75.07 -23.48
N GLU A 90 8.95 74.91 -23.79
CA GLU A 90 10.04 75.81 -23.33
C GLU A 90 9.88 77.26 -23.84
N ASP A 91 8.88 77.53 -24.70
CA ASP A 91 8.59 78.82 -25.32
C ASP A 91 7.18 79.38 -25.01
N ASP A 92 6.39 78.76 -24.12
CA ASP A 92 5.04 79.24 -23.77
C ASP A 92 4.76 79.18 -22.26
N ASP A 93 4.33 80.31 -21.68
CA ASP A 93 4.03 80.53 -20.24
C ASP A 93 2.71 79.85 -19.82
N SER A 94 2.31 78.78 -20.52
CA SER A 94 1.05 78.08 -20.32
C SER A 94 1.20 76.91 -19.33
N LEU A 95 0.18 76.78 -18.48
CA LEU A 95 0.08 75.74 -17.45
C LEU A 95 0.31 74.34 -18.06
N PRO A 96 0.94 73.40 -17.33
CA PRO A 96 1.32 72.11 -17.86
C PRO A 96 0.13 71.40 -18.52
N VAL A 97 0.25 71.09 -19.82
CA VAL A 97 -0.77 70.33 -20.55
C VAL A 97 -0.59 68.85 -20.20
N TYR A 98 -1.52 68.34 -19.41
CA TYR A 98 -1.54 66.94 -19.03
C TYR A 98 -2.10 66.06 -20.16
N ARG A 99 -1.20 65.48 -20.97
CA ARG A 99 -1.56 64.54 -22.03
C ARG A 99 -1.61 63.11 -21.46
N ARG A 100 -2.75 62.44 -21.57
CA ARG A 100 -2.86 61.01 -21.25
C ARG A 100 -2.39 60.19 -22.45
N ASN A 101 -1.17 59.64 -22.36
CA ASN A 101 -0.73 58.60 -23.27
C ASN A 101 -1.12 57.23 -22.67
N ARG A 102 -1.94 56.47 -23.39
CA ARG A 102 -2.27 55.08 -23.02
C ARG A 102 -1.23 54.16 -23.63
N GLU A 103 -0.21 53.79 -22.86
CA GLU A 103 0.61 52.63 -23.21
C GLU A 103 -0.23 51.37 -22.99
N SER A 104 -0.65 50.76 -24.10
CA SER A 104 -1.50 49.58 -24.06
C SER A 104 -0.66 48.32 -23.83
N ASN A 105 -1.00 47.60 -22.75
CA ASN A 105 -0.55 46.26 -22.36
C ASN A 105 0.88 46.14 -21.82
N ILE A 106 1.05 46.39 -20.51
CA ILE A 106 2.23 45.94 -19.77
C ILE A 106 1.92 44.56 -19.18
N SER A 107 2.79 43.57 -19.42
CA SER A 107 2.69 42.26 -18.78
C SER A 107 3.30 42.32 -17.39
N THR A 108 2.66 41.69 -16.41
CA THR A 108 3.31 41.35 -15.15
C THR A 108 4.42 40.34 -15.41
N GLU A 109 5.31 40.19 -14.44
CA GLU A 109 6.24 39.06 -14.39
C GLU A 109 5.49 37.73 -14.33
N ASN A 110 6.13 36.67 -14.80
CA ASN A 110 5.58 35.32 -14.77
C ASN A 110 5.47 34.83 -13.32
N ALA A 111 4.28 34.39 -12.90
CA ALA A 111 4.04 33.85 -11.58
C ALA A 111 3.71 32.36 -11.64
N LYS A 112 4.23 31.60 -10.67
CA LYS A 112 3.83 30.21 -10.43
C LYS A 112 2.71 30.17 -9.42
N THR A 113 1.84 29.18 -9.56
CA THR A 113 0.77 28.86 -8.61
C THR A 113 1.30 27.95 -7.49
N GLY A 114 0.76 28.13 -6.28
CA GLY A 114 1.07 27.27 -5.13
C GLY A 114 0.41 25.90 -5.25
N ILE A 115 0.97 25.00 -6.07
CA ILE A 115 0.44 23.64 -6.22
C ILE A 115 0.89 22.77 -5.05
N SER A 116 -0.07 22.22 -4.32
CA SER A 116 0.16 21.19 -3.29
C SER A 116 -0.13 19.81 -3.84
N VAL A 117 0.76 18.84 -3.58
CA VAL A 117 0.52 17.41 -3.83
C VAL A 117 0.63 16.64 -2.53
N SER A 118 -0.35 15.80 -2.26
CA SER A 118 -0.36 14.86 -1.14
C SER A 118 -0.40 13.42 -1.66
N LEU A 119 0.44 12.57 -1.09
CA LEU A 119 0.38 11.11 -1.25
C LEU A 119 -0.05 10.52 0.10
N GLU A 120 -0.92 9.53 0.05
CA GLU A 120 -1.39 8.82 1.24
C GLU A 120 -0.87 7.38 1.25
N SER A 121 -0.76 6.81 2.45
CA SER A 121 -0.44 5.40 2.59
C SER A 121 -1.59 4.55 2.03
N THR A 122 -1.24 3.45 1.38
CA THR A 122 -2.19 2.47 0.85
C THR A 122 -1.85 1.09 1.38
N GLY A 123 -2.89 0.27 1.56
CA GLY A 123 -2.79 -1.05 2.19
C GLY A 123 -3.49 -1.09 3.55
N GLY A 124 -4.43 -2.02 3.72
CA GLY A 124 -5.23 -2.15 4.93
C GLY A 124 -4.69 -3.12 5.97
N GLY A 125 -3.51 -3.73 5.73
CA GLY A 125 -2.89 -4.71 6.62
C GLY A 125 -3.76 -5.95 6.91
N GLN A 126 -4.73 -6.26 6.04
CA GLN A 126 -5.64 -7.37 6.26
C GLN A 126 -4.92 -8.70 6.01
N PRO A 127 -5.12 -9.71 6.88
CA PRO A 127 -4.59 -11.03 6.64
C PRO A 127 -5.24 -11.65 5.40
N PHE A 128 -4.49 -12.50 4.71
CA PHE A 128 -5.02 -13.34 3.63
C PHE A 128 -4.73 -14.80 3.91
N ASP A 129 -5.65 -15.67 3.49
CA ASP A 129 -5.54 -17.11 3.66
C ASP A 129 -4.41 -17.68 2.79
N ILE A 130 -3.62 -18.57 3.38
CA ILE A 130 -2.52 -19.29 2.70
C ILE A 130 -2.80 -20.80 2.60
N ILE A 131 -4.04 -21.21 2.88
CA ILE A 131 -4.46 -22.60 2.79
C ILE A 131 -4.75 -22.93 1.31
N PRO A 132 -4.04 -23.90 0.70
CA PRO A 132 -4.38 -24.37 -0.64
C PRO A 132 -5.74 -25.11 -0.63
N PRO A 133 -6.37 -25.33 -1.80
CA PRO A 133 -7.54 -26.19 -1.88
C PRO A 133 -7.29 -27.54 -1.18
N TYR A 134 -8.17 -27.90 -0.24
CA TYR A 134 -7.98 -29.07 0.61
C TYR A 134 -9.23 -29.93 0.67
N TYR A 135 -9.03 -31.20 1.02
CA TYR A 135 -10.10 -32.15 1.33
C TYR A 135 -9.89 -32.65 2.76
N ALA A 136 -10.88 -32.44 3.63
CA ALA A 136 -10.77 -32.77 5.04
C ALA A 136 -10.97 -34.28 5.28
N LEU A 137 -10.03 -34.90 5.98
CA LEU A 137 -10.10 -36.28 6.48
C LEU A 137 -9.73 -36.28 7.96
N CYS A 138 -10.28 -37.24 8.70
CA CYS A 138 -9.85 -37.48 10.07
C CYS A 138 -8.52 -38.24 10.07
N PHE A 139 -7.67 -37.96 11.04
CA PHE A 139 -6.53 -38.81 11.36
C PHE A 139 -6.89 -39.71 12.54
N ILE A 140 -6.74 -41.02 12.36
CA ILE A 140 -6.93 -42.02 13.41
C ILE A 140 -5.67 -42.86 13.60
N MET A 141 -5.44 -43.33 14.82
CA MET A 141 -4.38 -44.27 15.16
C MET A 141 -4.91 -45.44 15.98
N LYS A 142 -4.25 -46.59 15.87
CA LYS A 142 -4.58 -47.77 16.66
C LYS A 142 -3.98 -47.61 18.06
N LEU A 143 -4.75 -47.95 19.09
CA LEU A 143 -4.24 -48.13 20.45
C LEU A 143 -3.58 -49.50 20.63
#